data_AF-A0A7J9D6Z0-F1
#
_entry.id   AF-A0A7J9D6Z0-F1
#
_cell.length_a   1.000
_cell.length_b   1.000
_cell.length_c   1.000
_cell.angle_alpha   90.00
_cell.angle_beta   90.00
_cell.angle_gamma   90.00
#
_symmetry.space_group_name_H-M   'P 1'
#
loop_
_entity.id
_entity.type
_entity.pdbx_description
1 polymer ?
#
loop_
_entity_poly.entity_id
_entity_poly.type
_entity_poly.pdbx_seq_one_letter_code
_entity_poly.pdbx_strand_id
1 'polypeptide(L)'
;KGSHLSVQHHDSDLLTSPDNTFTCGFYVVGENAYCFSIWFTNSKEKTVVWMANYDKPVNGKGSRVSLRRDGALVLTDVDGSTIWQTNTSSTDAQQAELLNNGNLVLKNSSGKILWRSVGDEEEQRKKTESTEQ
;
A
#
# COMPACT_ATOMS: atom_id res chain seq x y z
N LYS A 1 6.17 -16.32 0.49
CA LYS A 1 6.85 -15.04 0.14
C LYS A 1 7.10 -15.02 -1.37
N GLY A 2 6.51 -14.06 -2.11
CA GLY A 2 6.50 -14.05 -3.59
C GLY A 2 5.18 -13.59 -4.23
N SER A 3 4.15 -13.30 -3.43
CA SER A 3 2.91 -12.69 -3.92
C SER A 3 3.13 -11.21 -4.25
N HIS A 4 2.46 -10.77 -5.30
CA HIS A 4 2.46 -9.39 -5.77
C HIS A 4 1.09 -9.06 -6.35
N LEU A 5 0.79 -7.76 -6.40
CA LEU A 5 -0.28 -7.23 -7.24
C LEU A 5 0.39 -6.54 -8.42
N SER A 6 -0.14 -6.72 -9.62
CA SER A 6 0.40 -6.14 -10.85
C SER A 6 -0.57 -5.12 -11.43
N VAL A 7 -0.05 -4.00 -11.93
CA VAL A 7 -0.89 -2.94 -12.52
C VAL A 7 -1.69 -3.43 -13.75
N GLN A 8 -1.16 -4.41 -14.48
CA GLN A 8 -1.84 -5.04 -15.63
C GLN A 8 -3.12 -5.77 -15.22
N HIS A 9 -3.26 -6.15 -13.96
CA HIS A 9 -4.39 -6.84 -13.40
C HIS A 9 -5.12 -5.96 -12.37
N HIS A 10 -5.02 -4.63 -12.46
CA HIS A 10 -5.54 -3.71 -11.45
C HIS A 10 -7.04 -3.85 -11.13
N ASP A 11 -7.85 -4.41 -12.04
CA ASP A 11 -9.27 -4.67 -11.80
C ASP A 11 -9.55 -5.97 -11.01
N SER A 12 -8.58 -6.89 -10.95
CA SER A 12 -8.71 -8.19 -10.28
C SER A 12 -7.74 -8.40 -9.12
N ASP A 13 -6.56 -7.78 -9.19
CA ASP A 13 -5.51 -7.81 -8.19
C ASP A 13 -5.83 -6.79 -7.09
N LEU A 14 -6.84 -7.11 -6.29
CA LEU A 14 -7.38 -6.27 -5.24
C LEU A 14 -7.35 -6.97 -3.89
N LEU A 15 -7.02 -6.22 -2.84
CA LEU A 15 -7.26 -6.61 -1.46
C LEU A 15 -8.55 -5.93 -0.99
N THR A 16 -9.52 -6.71 -0.54
CA THR A 16 -10.79 -6.17 -0.02
C THR A 16 -10.89 -6.48 1.46
N SER A 17 -11.38 -5.54 2.25
CA SER A 17 -11.62 -5.75 3.68
C SER A 17 -12.68 -6.85 3.87
N PRO A 18 -12.62 -7.62 4.97
CA PRO A 18 -13.60 -8.68 5.25
C PRO A 18 -15.07 -8.27 5.14
N ASP A 19 -15.40 -7.01 5.46
CA ASP A 19 -16.75 -6.46 5.37
C ASP A 19 -17.10 -5.81 4.02
N ASN A 20 -16.17 -5.81 3.06
CA ASN A 20 -16.28 -5.14 1.76
C ASN A 20 -16.50 -3.62 1.83
N THR A 21 -16.07 -2.97 2.91
CA THR A 21 -16.11 -1.51 3.04
C THR A 21 -14.94 -0.85 2.29
N PHE A 22 -13.76 -1.45 2.33
CA PHE A 22 -12.53 -0.90 1.75
C PHE A 22 -11.91 -1.85 0.72
N THR A 23 -11.31 -1.25 -0.31
CA THR A 23 -10.50 -1.95 -1.31
C THR A 23 -9.14 -1.28 -1.42
N CYS A 24 -8.11 -2.07 -1.63
CA CYS A 24 -6.74 -1.64 -1.84
C CYS A 24 -6.16 -2.31 -3.09
N GLY A 25 -5.44 -1.52 -3.90
CA GLY A 25 -4.90 -1.97 -5.17
C GLY A 25 -4.34 -0.82 -5.99
N PHE A 26 -4.11 -1.07 -7.28
CA PHE A 26 -3.73 -0.02 -8.22
C PHE A 26 -4.95 0.81 -8.62
N TYR A 27 -4.88 2.10 -8.38
CA TYR A 27 -5.91 3.07 -8.69
C TYR A 27 -5.47 3.95 -9.86
N VAL A 28 -6.35 4.09 -10.86
CA VAL A 28 -6.10 4.91 -12.06
C VAL A 28 -6.17 6.39 -11.68
N VAL A 29 -5.09 7.14 -11.88
CA VAL A 29 -5.03 8.60 -11.67
C VAL A 29 -4.80 9.39 -12.97
N GLY A 30 -4.62 8.70 -14.10
CA GLY A 30 -4.48 9.27 -15.43
C GLY A 30 -4.38 8.19 -16.50
N GLU A 31 -4.12 8.57 -17.76
CA GLU A 31 -4.16 7.66 -18.93
C GLU A 31 -3.17 6.49 -18.84
N ASN A 32 -1.99 6.70 -18.25
CA ASN A 32 -1.00 5.66 -17.98
C ASN A 32 -0.31 5.86 -16.62
N ALA A 33 -1.09 6.33 -15.64
CA ALA A 33 -0.60 6.75 -14.33
C ALA A 33 -1.44 6.11 -13.23
N TYR A 34 -0.78 5.42 -12.32
CA TYR A 34 -1.41 4.63 -11.27
C TYR A 34 -0.80 4.89 -9.89
N CYS A 35 -1.65 4.88 -8.87
CA CYS A 35 -1.24 4.95 -7.47
C CYS A 35 -1.69 3.70 -6.73
N PHE A 36 -0.81 3.11 -5.90
CA PHE A 36 -1.22 2.07 -4.97
C PHE A 36 -1.99 2.72 -3.81
N SER A 37 -3.27 2.41 -3.70
CA SER A 37 -4.23 3.22 -2.94
C SER A 37 -5.21 2.37 -2.14
N ILE A 38 -5.92 3.00 -1.22
CA ILE A 38 -7.06 2.45 -0.48
C ILE A 38 -8.26 3.37 -0.74
N TRP A 39 -9.42 2.80 -1.08
CA TRP A 39 -10.66 3.52 -1.34
C TRP A 39 -11.87 2.79 -0.78
N PHE A 40 -13.01 3.48 -0.67
CA PHE A 40 -14.29 2.87 -0.33
C PHE A 40 -14.81 2.01 -1.49
N THR A 41 -15.04 0.72 -1.25
CA THR A 41 -15.40 -0.27 -2.27
C THR A 41 -16.66 0.10 -3.05
N ASN A 42 -17.70 0.54 -2.35
CA ASN A 42 -19.02 0.83 -2.91
C ASN A 42 -19.23 2.33 -3.26
N SER A 43 -18.17 3.13 -3.28
CA SER A 43 -18.27 4.54 -3.67
C SER A 43 -18.34 4.67 -5.18
N LYS A 44 -19.37 5.37 -5.70
CA LYS A 44 -19.49 5.68 -7.14
C LYS A 44 -18.30 6.47 -7.68
N GLU A 45 -17.70 7.30 -6.84
CA GLU A 45 -16.52 8.11 -7.17
C GLU A 45 -15.21 7.47 -6.69
N LYS A 46 -15.28 6.23 -6.16
CA LYS A 46 -14.16 5.51 -5.54
C LYS A 46 -13.31 6.39 -4.62
N THR A 47 -13.98 7.05 -3.67
CA THR A 47 -13.37 7.96 -2.70
C THR A 47 -12.12 7.35 -2.06
N VAL A 48 -10.95 7.91 -2.39
CA VAL A 48 -9.64 7.46 -1.92
C VAL A 48 -9.38 7.99 -0.52
N VAL A 49 -8.94 7.12 0.39
CA VAL A 49 -8.64 7.45 1.79
C VAL A 49 -7.15 7.39 2.11
N TRP A 50 -6.35 6.74 1.25
CA TRP A 50 -4.89 6.66 1.40
C TRP A 50 -4.22 6.36 0.05
N MET A 51 -3.03 6.91 -0.18
CA MET A 51 -2.16 6.60 -1.34
C MET A 51 -0.71 6.44 -0.90
N ALA A 52 -0.03 5.43 -1.41
CA ALA A 52 1.39 5.18 -1.16
C ALA A 52 2.29 6.20 -1.88
N ASN A 53 1.97 6.49 -3.14
CA ASN A 53 2.84 7.19 -4.09
C ASN A 53 2.10 8.35 -4.78
N TYR A 54 1.40 9.18 -4.01
CA TYR A 54 0.57 10.27 -4.53
C TYR A 54 1.35 11.25 -5.42
N ASP A 55 2.61 11.51 -5.06
CA ASP A 55 3.52 12.45 -5.71
C ASP A 55 4.21 11.86 -6.93
N LYS A 56 4.31 10.52 -6.99
CA LYS A 56 5.01 9.80 -8.06
C LYS A 56 4.18 8.60 -8.56
N PRO A 57 3.13 8.85 -9.38
CA PRO A 57 2.39 7.79 -10.05
C PRO A 57 3.30 6.88 -10.88
N VAL A 58 2.95 5.60 -10.97
CA VAL A 58 3.71 4.59 -11.72
C VAL A 58 3.06 4.28 -13.06
N ASN A 59 3.83 3.69 -13.96
CA ASN A 59 3.38 3.29 -15.29
C ASN A 59 2.28 2.22 -15.21
N GLY A 60 1.32 2.24 -16.13
CA GLY A 60 0.28 1.21 -16.29
C GLY A 60 0.76 -0.13 -16.82
N LYS A 61 2.08 -0.30 -17.01
CA LYS A 61 2.70 -1.54 -17.45
C LYS A 61 3.97 -1.82 -16.64
N GLY A 62 4.17 -3.06 -16.22
CA GLY A 62 5.40 -3.50 -15.56
C GLY A 62 5.50 -3.14 -14.07
N SER A 63 4.68 -2.21 -13.60
CA SER A 63 4.61 -1.81 -12.21
C SER A 63 3.92 -2.84 -11.34
N ARG A 64 4.44 -3.02 -10.12
CA ARG A 64 3.91 -4.00 -9.16
C ARG A 64 4.20 -3.61 -7.72
N VAL A 65 3.33 -4.05 -6.82
CA VAL A 65 3.60 -4.03 -5.37
C VAL A 65 3.85 -5.46 -4.90
N SER A 66 4.95 -5.69 -4.18
CA SER A 66 5.39 -7.03 -3.78
C SER A 66 5.80 -7.06 -2.31
N LEU A 67 5.40 -8.10 -1.58
CA LEU A 67 5.94 -8.38 -0.24
C LEU A 67 7.26 -9.13 -0.39
N ARG A 68 8.37 -8.43 -0.16
CA ARG A 68 9.72 -8.96 -0.33
C ARG A 68 10.13 -9.87 0.83
N ARG A 69 11.25 -10.59 0.63
CA ARG A 69 11.75 -11.56 1.61
C ARG A 69 12.19 -10.94 2.93
N ASP A 70 12.68 -9.70 2.85
CA ASP A 70 13.06 -8.83 3.96
C ASP A 70 11.85 -8.22 4.70
N GLY A 71 10.62 -8.61 4.36
CA GLY A 71 9.40 -8.17 5.06
C GLY A 71 8.87 -6.82 4.61
N ALA A 72 9.55 -6.11 3.71
CA ALA A 72 9.06 -4.85 3.18
C ALA A 72 8.01 -5.08 2.07
N LEU A 73 6.94 -4.30 2.10
CA LEU A 73 6.05 -4.14 0.96
C LEU A 73 6.63 -3.05 0.05
N VAL A 74 6.95 -3.39 -1.20
CA VAL A 74 7.70 -2.52 -2.12
C VAL A 74 6.92 -2.33 -3.41
N LEU A 75 6.73 -1.07 -3.79
CA LEU A 75 6.18 -0.65 -5.08
C LEU A 75 7.34 -0.33 -6.03
N THR A 76 7.38 -1.02 -7.16
CA THR A 76 8.35 -0.76 -8.24
C THR A 76 7.65 -0.33 -9.52
N ASP A 77 8.28 0.58 -10.28
CA ASP A 77 7.83 1.00 -11.61
C ASP A 77 8.36 0.07 -12.72
N VAL A 78 7.99 0.37 -13.97
CA VAL A 78 8.34 -0.38 -15.19
C VAL A 78 9.85 -0.61 -15.38
N ASP A 79 10.68 0.33 -14.93
CA ASP A 79 12.14 0.26 -15.02
C ASP A 79 12.79 -0.51 -13.86
N GLY A 80 11.98 -0.99 -12.91
CA GLY A 80 12.43 -1.66 -11.70
C GLY A 80 12.85 -0.71 -10.57
N SER A 81 12.76 0.61 -10.77
CA SER A 81 13.01 1.58 -9.70
C SER A 81 12.01 1.41 -8.56
N THR A 82 12.47 1.57 -7.32
CA THR A 82 11.60 1.57 -6.15
C THR A 82 10.98 2.95 -5.99
N ILE A 83 9.66 3.00 -6.00
CA ILE A 83 8.87 4.25 -5.92
C ILE A 83 8.43 4.50 -4.49
N TRP A 84 8.01 3.44 -3.80
CA TRP A 84 7.58 3.50 -2.42
C TRP A 84 7.86 2.16 -1.73
N GLN A 85 8.13 2.20 -0.43
CA GLN A 85 8.22 1.00 0.39
C GLN A 85 7.83 1.26 1.84
N THR A 86 7.40 0.22 2.54
CA THR A 86 7.21 0.27 3.99
C THR A 86 8.54 0.25 4.72
N ASN A 87 8.68 1.09 5.74
CA ASN A 87 9.80 1.02 6.68
C ASN A 87 9.47 0.05 7.83
N THR A 88 9.49 -1.25 7.54
CA THR A 88 9.27 -2.28 8.56
C THR A 88 10.52 -2.44 9.43
N SER A 89 10.36 -2.40 10.75
CA SER A 89 11.45 -2.65 11.72
C SER A 89 11.81 -4.13 11.88
N SER A 90 11.05 -5.04 11.25
CA SER A 90 11.22 -6.49 11.32
C SER A 90 11.10 -7.13 9.94
N THR A 91 11.90 -8.17 9.70
CA THR A 91 11.88 -8.98 8.47
C THR A 91 10.82 -10.08 8.46
N ASP A 92 10.01 -10.15 9.52
CA ASP A 92 9.12 -11.27 9.79
C ASP A 92 7.75 -11.11 9.15
N ALA A 93 7.49 -10.00 8.44
CA ALA A 93 6.24 -9.84 7.72
C ALA A 93 6.05 -10.97 6.69
N GLN A 94 4.90 -11.61 6.76
CA GLN A 94 4.53 -12.75 5.91
C GLN A 94 3.31 -12.45 5.04
N GLN A 95 2.42 -11.55 5.50
CA GLN A 95 1.19 -11.21 4.78
C GLN A 95 0.86 -9.72 4.90
N ALA A 96 0.19 -9.21 3.87
CA ALA A 96 -0.51 -7.95 3.89
C ALA A 96 -2.02 -8.20 4.00
N GLU A 97 -2.72 -7.37 4.76
CA GLU A 97 -4.16 -7.51 4.99
C GLU A 97 -4.81 -6.13 5.06
N LEU A 98 -5.97 -5.97 4.43
CA LEU A 98 -6.78 -4.76 4.55
C LEU A 98 -7.85 -4.98 5.62
N LEU A 99 -7.80 -4.18 6.68
CA LEU A 99 -8.75 -4.27 7.79
C LEU A 99 -10.04 -3.48 7.49
N ASN A 100 -11.13 -3.82 8.18
CA ASN A 100 -12.44 -3.14 8.08
C ASN A 100 -12.41 -1.66 8.47
N ASN A 101 -11.35 -1.18 9.13
CA ASN A 101 -11.15 0.24 9.44
C ASN A 101 -10.33 0.98 8.37
N GLY A 102 -10.07 0.36 7.23
CA GLY A 102 -9.32 0.95 6.12
C GLY A 102 -7.80 0.89 6.28
N ASN A 103 -7.29 0.25 7.34
CA ASN A 103 -5.85 0.06 7.51
C ASN A 103 -5.34 -1.15 6.72
N LEU A 104 -4.53 -0.90 5.70
CA LEU A 104 -3.58 -1.88 5.20
C LEU A 104 -2.50 -2.13 6.26
N VAL A 105 -2.31 -3.39 6.66
CA VAL A 105 -1.32 -3.81 7.66
C VAL A 105 -0.42 -4.93 7.15
N LEU A 106 0.81 -4.96 7.64
CA LEU A 106 1.72 -6.09 7.48
C LEU A 106 1.76 -6.90 8.79
N LYS A 107 1.57 -8.22 8.70
CA LYS A 107 1.58 -9.11 9.87
C LYS A 107 2.63 -10.21 9.73
N ASN A 108 3.19 -10.64 10.86
CA ASN A 108 4.00 -11.86 10.94
C ASN A 108 3.12 -13.12 11.09
N SER A 109 3.75 -14.29 11.19
CA SER A 109 3.04 -15.58 11.34
C SER A 109 2.23 -15.71 12.63
N SER A 110 2.54 -14.95 13.68
CA SER A 110 1.77 -14.93 14.93
C SER A 110 0.64 -13.90 14.91
N GLY A 111 0.40 -13.22 13.78
CA GLY A 111 -0.61 -12.18 13.64
C GLY A 111 -0.21 -10.82 14.23
N LYS A 112 1.03 -10.66 14.70
CA LYS A 112 1.55 -9.37 15.20
C LYS A 112 1.63 -8.38 14.03
N ILE A 113 1.03 -7.21 14.21
CA ILE A 113 1.12 -6.10 13.25
C ILE A 113 2.51 -5.47 13.35
N LEU A 114 3.21 -5.40 12.21
CA LEU A 114 4.56 -4.84 12.07
C LEU A 114 4.57 -3.46 11.39
N TRP A 115 3.54 -3.16 10.61
CA TRP A 115 3.35 -1.89 9.91
C TRP A 115 1.87 -1.66 9.63
N ARG A 116 1.44 -0.39 9.52
CA ARG A 116 0.09 0.03 9.13
C ARG A 116 0.11 1.31 8.28
N SER A 117 -0.83 1.43 7.36
CA SER A 117 -0.99 2.58 6.44
C SER A 117 -1.44 3.86 7.14
N VAL A 118 -2.47 3.76 8.00
CA VAL A 118 -2.89 4.87 8.86
C VAL A 118 -2.64 4.50 10.32
N GLY A 119 -1.60 5.12 10.82
CA GLY A 119 -1.07 4.88 12.15
C GLY A 119 0.42 5.14 12.13
N ASP A 120 0.72 6.41 11.81
CA ASP A 120 1.84 7.20 12.28
C ASP A 120 1.52 8.69 12.05
N GLU A 121 0.25 9.14 12.12
CA GLU A 121 0.02 10.59 12.21
C GLU A 121 0.66 11.16 13.47
N GLU A 122 0.79 10.37 14.54
CA GLU A 122 1.42 10.80 15.79
C GLU A 122 2.95 10.67 15.77
N GLU A 123 3.52 9.76 14.98
CA GLU A 123 4.97 9.60 14.84
C GLU A 123 5.55 10.46 13.70
N GLN A 124 4.79 10.70 12.63
CA GLN A 124 5.11 11.69 11.59
C GLN A 124 5.02 13.12 12.13
N ARG A 125 3.98 13.48 12.92
CA ARG A 125 3.91 14.80 13.59
C ARG A 125 5.12 15.04 14.50
N LYS A 126 5.53 14.03 15.29
CA LYS A 126 6.74 14.13 16.12
C LYS A 126 8.02 14.29 15.31
N LYS A 127 8.12 13.66 14.14
CA LYS A 127 9.30 13.77 13.27
C LYS A 127 9.41 15.15 12.59
N THR A 128 8.28 15.77 12.25
CA THR A 128 8.24 17.13 11.70
C THR A 128 8.58 18.18 12.76
N GLU A 129 8.10 18.03 14.00
CA GLU A 129 8.42 18.94 15.12
C GLU A 129 9.88 18.82 15.60
N SER A 130 10.52 17.66 15.43
CA SER A 130 11.91 17.42 15.87
C SER A 130 12.97 17.93 14.89
N THR A 131 12.59 18.45 13.73
CA THR A 131 13.52 18.98 12.71
C THR A 131 13.61 20.52 12.75
N GLU A 132 12.82 21.18 13.60
CA GLU A 132 12.81 22.64 13.81
C GLU A 132 13.45 23.09 15.14
N GLN A 133 14.25 22.23 15.80
CA GLN A 133 15.08 22.59 16.97
C GLN A 133 16.56 22.33 16.74
#